data_AF-A0A2M7QF34-F1
#
_entry.id   AF-A0A2M7QF34-F1
#
_cell.length_a   1.000
_cell.length_b   1.000
_cell.length_c   1.000
_cell.angle_alpha   90.00
_cell.angle_beta   90.00
_cell.angle_gamma   90.00
#
_symmetry.space_group_name_H-M   'P 1'
#
loop_
_entity.id
_entity.type
_entity.pdbx_description
1 polymer ?
#
loop_
_entity_poly.entity_id
_entity_poly.type
_entity_poly.pdbx_seq_one_letter_code
_entity_poly.pdbx_strand_id
1 'polypeptide(L)'
;MTEQEKQEAYKHKLELFQAMVQVDSKEKEIKSSHGYGKAYLWSILIPPIGIYYFLKHVFFSGGEEKSIKTGIISLVLTLVSFFLSFWLVNNLFKQTTSGIPRQNLQILKDLAVPDNQKTLLQLFK
;
A
#
# COMPACT_ATOMS: atom_id res chain seq x y z
N MET A 1 -41.81 20.29 45.56
CA MET A 1 -41.23 19.38 44.56
C MET A 1 -41.73 17.98 44.87
N THR A 2 -42.62 17.48 44.02
CA THR A 2 -43.39 16.25 44.24
C THR A 2 -42.53 15.03 43.84
N GLU A 3 -42.73 13.86 44.46
CA GLU A 3 -41.97 12.62 44.15
C GLU A 3 -41.94 12.30 42.63
N GLN A 4 -43.01 12.62 41.90
CA GLN A 4 -43.10 12.45 40.45
C GLN A 4 -42.12 13.35 39.66
N GLU A 5 -41.92 14.60 40.07
CA GLU A 5 -40.97 15.52 39.41
C GLU A 5 -39.52 15.05 39.60
N LYS A 6 -39.22 14.44 40.75
CA LYS A 6 -37.90 13.82 40.99
C LYS A 6 -37.66 12.60 40.11
N GLN A 7 -38.67 11.74 39.93
CA GLN A 7 -38.57 10.56 39.06
C GLN A 7 -38.41 10.92 37.58
N GLU A 8 -39.14 11.93 37.10
CA GLU A 8 -38.99 12.44 35.73
C GLU A 8 -37.63 13.08 35.51
N ALA A 9 -37.14 13.89 36.47
CA ALA A 9 -35.81 14.46 36.41
C ALA A 9 -34.70 13.39 36.37
N TYR A 10 -34.86 12.29 37.12
CA TYR A 10 -33.92 11.17 37.10
C TYR A 10 -33.94 10.42 35.76
N LYS A 11 -35.11 10.13 35.20
CA LYS A 11 -35.24 9.50 33.87
C LYS A 11 -34.60 10.36 32.79
N HIS A 12 -34.89 11.66 32.78
CA HIS A 12 -34.31 12.58 31.81
C HIS A 12 -32.78 12.65 31.92
N LYS A 13 -32.24 12.62 33.15
CA LYS A 13 -30.78 12.57 33.36
C LYS A 13 -30.15 11.28 32.85
N LEU A 14 -30.86 10.15 32.98
CA LEU A 14 -30.42 8.84 32.51
C LEU A 14 -30.40 8.77 30.98
N GLU A 15 -31.42 9.31 30.33
CA GLU A 15 -31.52 9.42 28.86
C GLU A 15 -30.42 10.31 28.29
N LEU A 16 -30.14 11.44 28.93
CA LEU A 16 -29.02 12.33 28.57
C LEU A 16 -27.66 11.61 28.69
N PHE A 17 -27.49 10.79 29.73
CA PHE A 17 -26.26 10.03 29.93
C PHE A 17 -26.11 8.94 28.85
N GLN A 18 -27.18 8.22 28.52
CA GLN A 18 -27.18 7.25 27.42
C GLN A 18 -26.91 7.90 26.06
N ALA A 19 -27.50 9.07 25.81
CA ALA A 19 -27.24 9.84 24.59
C ALA A 19 -25.77 10.27 24.51
N MET A 20 -25.19 10.78 25.60
CA MET A 20 -23.76 11.12 25.65
C MET A 20 -22.86 9.91 25.38
N VAL A 21 -23.16 8.74 25.96
CA VAL A 21 -22.40 7.51 25.73
C VAL A 21 -22.51 7.05 24.26
N GLN A 22 -23.68 7.16 23.63
CA GLN A 22 -23.84 6.85 22.21
C GLN A 22 -23.12 7.84 21.30
N VAL A 23 -23.10 9.13 21.65
CA VAL A 23 -22.38 10.15 20.87
C VAL A 23 -20.87 9.91 20.97
N ASP A 24 -20.34 9.63 22.16
CA ASP A 24 -18.91 9.34 22.35
C ASP A 24 -18.49 8.04 21.61
N SER A 25 -19.36 7.02 21.59
CA SER A 25 -19.08 5.78 20.85
C SER A 25 -19.05 6.01 19.34
N LYS A 26 -19.99 6.80 18.80
CA LYS A 26 -20.01 7.18 17.38
C LYS A 26 -18.81 8.06 17.02
N GLU A 27 -18.40 8.98 17.88
CA GLU A 27 -17.24 9.83 17.63
C GLU A 27 -15.94 9.02 17.57
N LYS A 28 -15.78 8.04 18.47
CA LYS A 28 -14.67 7.08 18.44
C LYS A 28 -14.70 6.20 17.19
N GLU A 29 -15.87 5.77 16.73
CA GLU A 29 -16.01 5.00 15.50
C GLU A 29 -15.63 5.82 14.26
N ILE A 30 -16.02 7.10 14.21
CA ILE A 30 -15.65 8.02 13.11
C ILE A 30 -14.14 8.29 13.11
N LYS A 31 -13.54 8.56 14.29
CA LYS A 31 -12.09 8.79 14.43
C LYS A 31 -11.27 7.56 14.03
N SER A 32 -11.72 6.36 14.41
CA SER A 32 -11.04 5.12 14.03
C SER A 32 -11.15 4.83 12.52
N SER A 33 -12.34 5.01 11.93
CA SER A 33 -12.57 4.92 10.48
C SER A 33 -11.63 5.83 9.68
N HIS A 34 -11.42 7.06 10.13
CA HIS A 34 -10.52 8.01 9.50
C HIS A 34 -9.03 7.61 9.61
N GLY A 35 -8.65 6.92 10.70
CA GLY A 35 -7.32 6.35 10.86
C GLY A 35 -7.06 5.16 9.93
N TYR A 36 -8.06 4.30 9.75
CA TYR A 36 -7.98 3.13 8.88
C TYR A 36 -7.88 3.52 7.40
N GLY A 37 -8.61 4.55 6.95
CA GLY A 37 -8.49 5.07 5.59
C GLY A 37 -7.08 5.52 5.23
N LYS A 38 -6.36 6.14 6.18
CA LYS A 38 -4.95 6.52 6.01
C LYS A 38 -4.05 5.30 5.89
N ALA A 39 -4.27 4.25 6.70
CA ALA A 39 -3.51 3.02 6.62
C ALA A 39 -3.57 2.41 5.21
N TYR A 40 -4.76 2.33 4.61
CA TYR A 40 -4.93 1.79 3.26
C TYR A 40 -4.21 2.60 2.17
N LEU A 41 -4.33 3.94 2.21
CA LEU A 41 -3.64 4.82 1.27
C LEU A 41 -2.11 4.65 1.33
N TRP A 42 -1.55 4.62 2.54
CA TRP A 42 -0.12 4.44 2.73
C TRP A 42 0.37 3.05 2.33
N SER A 43 -0.43 2.00 2.51
CA SER A 43 -0.11 0.65 2.05
C SER A 43 0.06 0.55 0.53
N ILE A 44 -0.71 1.35 -0.23
CA ILE A 44 -0.60 1.38 -1.70
C ILE A 44 0.64 2.17 -2.13
N LEU A 45 0.82 3.37 -1.57
CA LEU A 45 1.86 4.32 -1.96
C LEU A 45 3.26 3.87 -1.59
N ILE A 46 3.43 3.27 -0.40
CA ILE A 46 4.72 2.84 0.12
C ILE A 46 4.54 1.43 0.69
N PRO A 47 4.78 0.38 -0.10
CA PRO A 47 4.54 -1.01 0.30
C PRO A 47 5.16 -1.41 1.67
N PRO A 48 6.38 -0.97 2.04
CA PRO A 48 6.92 -1.23 3.39
C PRO A 48 6.04 -0.73 4.55
N ILE A 49 5.30 0.36 4.34
CA ILE A 49 4.42 0.94 5.35
C ILE A 49 3.16 0.09 5.54
N GLY A 50 2.68 -0.59 4.49
CA GLY A 50 1.55 -1.49 4.62
C GLY A 50 1.84 -2.72 5.48
N ILE A 51 3.07 -3.24 5.44
CA ILE A 51 3.53 -4.30 6.36
C ILE A 51 3.56 -3.79 7.80
N TYR A 52 4.00 -2.55 8.03
CA TYR A 52 3.95 -1.92 9.35
C TYR A 52 2.52 -1.82 9.90
N TYR A 53 1.55 -1.38 9.08
CA TYR A 53 0.15 -1.31 9.50
C TYR A 53 -0.46 -2.69 9.75
N PHE A 54 -0.09 -3.71 8.98
CA PHE A 54 -0.47 -5.10 9.26
C PHE A 54 0.03 -5.53 10.64
N LEU A 55 1.32 -5.37 10.93
CA LEU A 55 1.89 -5.76 12.23
C LEU A 55 1.25 -4.98 13.38
N LYS A 56 1.09 -3.67 13.23
CA LYS A 56 0.47 -2.79 14.23
C LYS A 56 -0.99 -3.17 14.50
N HIS A 57 -1.79 -3.41 13.46
CA HIS A 57 -3.21 -3.64 13.63
C HIS A 57 -3.58 -5.10 13.97
N VAL A 58 -2.76 -6.07 13.58
CA VAL A 58 -2.99 -7.48 13.92
C VAL A 58 -2.43 -7.85 15.29
N PHE A 59 -1.22 -7.39 15.63
CA PHE A 59 -0.55 -7.83 16.87
C PHE A 59 -0.67 -6.85 18.04
N PHE A 60 -0.81 -5.54 17.79
CA PHE A 60 -0.82 -4.53 18.86
C PHE A 60 -2.20 -3.94 19.18
N SER A 61 -3.26 -4.34 18.48
CA SER A 61 -4.62 -3.78 18.68
C SER A 61 -5.49 -4.59 19.65
N GLY A 62 -4.89 -5.43 20.49
CA GLY A 62 -5.58 -6.11 21.61
C GLY A 62 -6.72 -7.05 21.20
N GLY A 63 -6.76 -7.52 19.95
CA GLY A 63 -7.77 -8.47 19.47
C GLY A 63 -9.05 -7.84 18.91
N GLU A 64 -9.11 -6.52 18.72
CA GLU A 64 -10.30 -5.87 18.12
C GLU A 64 -10.48 -6.32 16.65
N GLU A 65 -11.59 -7.00 16.34
CA GLU A 65 -11.86 -7.57 15.00
C GLU A 65 -11.72 -6.56 13.86
N LYS A 66 -12.17 -5.31 14.07
CA LYS A 66 -12.09 -4.25 13.06
C LYS A 66 -10.63 -3.85 12.76
N SER A 67 -9.77 -3.82 13.77
CA SER A 67 -8.33 -3.57 13.57
C SER A 67 -7.67 -4.74 12.85
N ILE A 68 -7.95 -5.99 13.25
CA ILE A 68 -7.38 -7.17 12.58
C ILE A 68 -7.74 -7.19 11.09
N LYS A 69 -9.01 -6.94 10.75
CA LYS A 69 -9.47 -6.83 9.36
C LYS A 69 -8.71 -5.75 8.60
N THR A 70 -8.54 -4.57 9.20
CA THR A 70 -7.77 -3.47 8.61
C THR A 70 -6.32 -3.88 8.33
N GLY A 71 -5.69 -4.55 9.29
CA GLY A 71 -4.35 -5.09 9.13
C GLY A 71 -4.26 -6.05 7.94
N ILE A 72 -5.14 -7.04 7.85
CA ILE A 72 -5.16 -8.01 6.75
C ILE A 72 -5.39 -7.31 5.40
N ILE A 73 -6.34 -6.38 5.32
CA ILE A 73 -6.61 -5.61 4.10
C ILE A 73 -5.37 -4.82 3.67
N SER A 74 -4.69 -4.17 4.62
CA SER A 74 -3.45 -3.42 4.35
C SER A 74 -2.34 -4.31 3.76
N LEU A 75 -2.23 -5.57 4.23
CA LEU A 75 -1.29 -6.56 3.71
C LEU A 75 -1.66 -6.99 2.29
N VAL A 76 -2.94 -7.27 2.02
CA VAL A 76 -3.42 -7.64 0.68
C VAL A 76 -3.16 -6.52 -0.32
N LEU A 77 -3.48 -5.26 0.02
CA LEU A 77 -3.18 -4.12 -0.85
C LEU A 77 -1.67 -3.97 -1.11
N THR A 78 -0.84 -4.24 -0.11
CA THR A 78 0.62 -4.23 -0.25
C THR A 78 1.10 -5.28 -1.26
N LEU A 79 0.58 -6.51 -1.17
CA LEU A 79 0.92 -7.59 -2.10
C LEU A 79 0.48 -7.28 -3.53
N VAL A 80 -0.73 -6.72 -3.70
CA VAL A 80 -1.24 -6.30 -5.01
C VAL A 80 -0.37 -5.19 -5.60
N SER A 81 0.00 -4.18 -4.80
CA SER A 81 0.90 -3.09 -5.21
C SER A 81 2.28 -3.62 -5.61
N PHE A 82 2.83 -4.56 -4.85
CA PHE A 82 4.10 -5.21 -5.18
C PHE A 82 4.03 -5.98 -6.50
N PHE A 83 2.95 -6.74 -6.72
CA PHE A 83 2.74 -7.48 -7.95
C PHE A 83 2.61 -6.55 -9.17
N LEU A 84 1.83 -5.47 -9.06
CA LEU A 84 1.69 -4.45 -10.11
C LEU A 84 3.03 -3.76 -10.41
N SER A 85 3.79 -3.42 -9.37
CA SER A 85 5.12 -2.81 -9.51
C SER A 85 6.07 -3.76 -10.24
N PHE A 86 6.10 -5.03 -9.85
CA PHE A 86 6.92 -6.05 -10.51
C PHE A 86 6.50 -6.27 -11.96
N TRP A 87 5.19 -6.30 -12.23
CA TRP A 87 4.65 -6.46 -13.58
C TRP A 87 5.02 -5.28 -14.49
N LEU A 88 4.90 -4.03 -14.01
CA LEU A 88 5.29 -2.83 -14.73
C LEU A 88 6.79 -2.81 -15.03
N VAL A 89 7.63 -3.13 -14.04
CA VAL A 89 9.08 -3.21 -14.21
C VAL A 89 9.44 -4.28 -15.24
N ASN A 90 8.84 -5.47 -15.18
CA ASN A 90 9.08 -6.53 -16.15
C ASN A 90 8.68 -6.12 -17.58
N ASN A 91 7.57 -5.40 -17.72
CA ASN A 91 7.11 -4.93 -19.03
C ASN A 91 8.02 -3.82 -19.59
N LEU A 92 8.47 -2.90 -18.73
CA LEU A 92 9.48 -1.90 -19.08
C LEU A 92 10.80 -2.57 -19.49
N PHE A 93 11.30 -3.54 -18.72
CA PHE A 93 12.52 -4.27 -19.06
C PHE A 93 12.40 -4.98 -20.42
N LYS A 94 11.26 -5.60 -20.73
CA LYS A 94 11.02 -6.21 -22.04
C LYS A 94 11.09 -5.17 -23.16
N GLN A 95 10.48 -4.00 -22.98
CA GLN A 95 10.55 -2.93 -23.98
C GLN A 95 11.98 -2.39 -24.16
N THR A 96 12.73 -2.17 -23.07
CA THR A 96 14.10 -1.62 -23.15
C THR A 96 15.12 -2.65 -23.68
N THR A 97 14.98 -3.93 -23.33
CA THR A 97 15.91 -5.00 -23.76
C THR A 97 15.63 -5.50 -25.18
N SER A 98 14.42 -5.29 -25.71
CA SER A 98 14.10 -5.52 -27.13
C SER A 98 14.83 -4.55 -28.07
N GLY A 99 15.47 -3.51 -27.51
CA GLY A 99 16.21 -2.48 -28.25
C GLY A 99 17.66 -2.80 -28.59
N ILE A 100 18.16 -4.03 -28.37
CA ILE A 100 19.45 -4.45 -28.95
C ILE A 100 19.15 -5.04 -30.34
N PRO A 101 19.25 -4.26 -31.42
CA PRO A 101 19.02 -4.80 -32.75
C PRO A 101 20.05 -5.91 -33.00
N ARG A 102 19.59 -7.09 -33.46
CA ARG A 102 20.45 -8.21 -33.85
C ARG A 102 21.55 -7.78 -34.84
N GLN A 103 21.32 -6.72 -35.60
CA GLN A 103 22.31 -6.06 -36.45
C GLN A 103 23.58 -5.63 -35.69
N ASN A 104 23.49 -5.06 -34.49
CA ASN A 104 24.69 -4.64 -33.73
C ASN A 104 25.54 -5.83 -33.28
N LEU A 105 24.90 -6.95 -32.92
CA LEU A 105 25.59 -8.19 -32.58
C LEU A 105 26.31 -8.79 -33.79
N GLN A 106 25.72 -8.68 -34.98
CA GLN A 106 26.31 -9.17 -36.21
C GLN A 106 27.46 -8.28 -36.69
N ILE A 107 27.32 -6.96 -36.59
CA ILE A 107 28.38 -5.99 -36.90
C ILE A 107 29.57 -6.16 -35.93
N LEU A 108 29.33 -6.35 -34.63
CA LEU A 108 30.39 -6.64 -33.66
C LEU A 108 31.09 -7.98 -33.94
N LYS A 109 30.34 -8.99 -34.36
CA LYS A 109 30.89 -10.28 -34.75
C LYS A 109 31.74 -10.18 -36.02
N ASP A 110 31.31 -9.40 -37.00
CA ASP A 110 32.04 -9.16 -38.24
C ASP A 110 33.30 -8.29 -38.00
N LEU A 111 33.25 -7.34 -37.07
CA LEU A 111 34.41 -6.54 -36.62
C LEU A 111 35.41 -7.34 -35.76
N ALA A 112 34.96 -8.43 -35.13
CA ALA A 112 35.82 -9.33 -34.37
C ALA A 112 36.56 -10.35 -35.26
N VAL A 113 36.23 -10.43 -36.56
CA VAL A 113 36.94 -11.31 -37.50
C VAL A 113 38.34 -10.73 -37.78
N PRO A 114 39.43 -11.52 -37.60
CA PRO A 114 40.80 -11.04 -37.74
C PRO A 114 41.10 -10.38 -39.09
N ASP A 115 40.48 -10.86 -40.17
CA ASP A 115 40.69 -10.33 -41.53
C ASP A 115 40.04 -8.95 -41.72
N ASN A 116 38.90 -8.69 -41.08
CA ASN A 116 38.26 -7.37 -41.10
C ASN A 116 39.03 -6.37 -40.23
N GLN A 117 39.65 -6.81 -39.14
CA GLN A 117 40.53 -5.96 -38.32
C GLN A 117 41.81 -5.55 -39.07
N LYS A 118 42.40 -6.47 -39.85
CA LYS A 118 43.55 -6.15 -40.71
C LYS A 118 43.20 -5.14 -41.79
N THR A 119 42.02 -5.28 -42.40
CA THR A 119 41.52 -4.36 -43.43
C THR A 119 41.26 -2.96 -42.85
N LEU A 120 40.68 -2.88 -41.65
CA LEU A 120 40.50 -1.60 -40.95
C LEU A 120 41.83 -0.94 -40.56
N LEU A 121 42.79 -1.73 -40.08
CA LEU A 121 44.15 -1.25 -39.78
C LEU A 121 44.88 -0.73 -41.01
N GLN A 122 44.61 -1.28 -42.20
CA GLN A 122 45.16 -0.79 -43.47
C GLN A 122 44.49 0.49 -43.95
N LEU A 123 43.20 0.70 -43.68
CA LEU A 123 42.48 1.92 -44.04
C LEU A 123 42.80 3.12 -43.14
N PHE A 124 43.27 2.88 -41.91
CA PHE A 124 43.69 3.90 -40.96
C PHE A 124 45.20 4.22 -41.00
N LYS A 125 45.94 3.63 -41.94
CA LYS A 125 47.38 3.83 -42.14
C LYS A 125 47.65 4.65 -43.38
#